data_AF-A0A1G3BNQ6-F1
#
_entry.id   AF-A0A1G3BNQ6-F1
#
_cell.length_a   1.000
_cell.length_b   1.000
_cell.length_c   1.000
_cell.angle_alpha   90.00
_cell.angle_beta   90.00
_cell.angle_gamma   90.00
#
_symmetry.space_group_name_H-M   'P 1'
#
loop_
_entity.id
_entity.type
_entity.pdbx_description
1 polymer ?
#
loop_
_entity_poly.entity_id
_entity_poly.type
_entity_poly.pdbx_seq_one_letter_code
_entity_poly.pdbx_strand_id
1 'polypeptide(L)'
;MSKVSGPLLDRMDIQVEVPAVRYNELVADREMQSTVDIRKKVMVAREMQKERFNDQLTGINAHMSSRQVKKYCVMDKDTEALLYQAMTELGFSARGYSKILKVGRTIADMDESEHIKTEHISEAIQYRSLDRGLWK
;
A
#
# COMPACT_ATOMS: atom_id res chain seq x y z
N MET A 1 -2.39 15.60 24.26
CA MET A 1 -1.53 15.01 23.21
C MET A 1 -1.60 15.91 21.99
N SER A 2 -0.45 16.36 21.49
CA SER A 2 -0.36 17.23 20.32
C SER A 2 -0.91 16.49 19.09
N LYS A 3 -1.98 17.01 18.49
CA LYS A 3 -2.51 16.52 17.21
C LYS A 3 -1.39 16.56 16.17
N VAL A 4 -1.06 15.43 15.58
CA VAL A 4 -0.18 15.37 14.41
C VAL A 4 -0.89 16.11 13.27
N SER A 5 -0.18 17.00 12.57
CA SER A 5 -0.81 17.84 11.55
C SER A 5 -1.20 17.02 10.32
N GLY A 6 -2.40 17.27 9.76
CA GLY A 6 -2.87 16.63 8.53
C GLY A 6 -1.87 16.70 7.37
N PRO A 7 -1.21 17.84 7.09
CA PRO A 7 -0.17 17.95 6.05
C PRO A 7 1.06 17.05 6.27
N LEU A 8 1.32 16.62 7.52
CA LEU A 8 2.38 15.68 7.83
C LEU A 8 1.93 14.23 7.61
N LEU A 9 0.70 13.89 8.01
CA LEU A 9 0.10 12.57 7.79
C LEU A 9 -0.04 12.24 6.29
N ASP A 10 -0.36 13.23 5.46
CA ASP A 10 -0.45 13.12 3.99
C ASP A 10 0.90 12.76 3.33
N ARG A 11 2.02 12.85 4.06
CA ARG A 11 3.36 12.43 3.60
C ARG A 11 3.75 11.01 4.00
N MET A 12 2.97 10.32 4.81
CA MET A 12 3.22 8.93 5.19
C MET A 12 2.51 7.99 4.24
N ASP A 13 3.22 7.02 3.66
CA ASP A 13 2.68 6.13 2.63
C ASP A 13 1.76 5.07 3.23
N ILE A 14 2.15 4.54 4.39
CA ILE A 14 1.49 3.49 5.17
C ILE A 14 1.32 3.99 6.60
N GLN A 15 0.14 3.76 7.15
CA GLN A 15 -0.34 4.14 8.47
C GLN A 15 -1.14 2.96 9.02
N VAL A 16 -0.55 2.21 9.96
CA VAL A 16 -1.18 1.05 10.58
C VAL A 16 -1.14 1.22 12.08
N GLU A 17 -2.31 1.10 12.72
CA GLU A 17 -2.40 1.02 14.17
C GLU A 17 -2.13 -0.43 14.60
N VAL A 18 -1.16 -0.60 15.49
CA VAL A 18 -0.81 -1.90 16.05
C VAL A 18 -1.33 -1.92 17.48
N PRO A 19 -2.42 -2.66 17.77
CA PRO A 19 -2.92 -2.76 19.13
C PRO A 19 -1.89 -3.46 20.04
N ALA A 20 -1.96 -3.18 21.34
CA ALA A 20 -1.13 -3.87 22.31
C ALA A 20 -1.43 -5.38 22.27
N VAL A 21 -0.39 -6.18 22.04
CA VAL A 21 -0.51 -7.64 21.98
C VAL A 21 -0.72 -8.18 23.39
N ARG A 22 -1.75 -9.01 23.60
CA ARG A 22 -2.00 -9.65 24.89
C ARG A 22 -0.88 -10.66 25.18
N TYR A 23 -0.50 -10.82 26.45
CA TYR A 23 0.53 -11.80 26.84
C TYR A 23 0.26 -13.21 26.30
N ASN A 24 -0.99 -13.67 26.34
CA ASN A 24 -1.37 -14.99 25.84
C ASN A 24 -1.19 -15.14 24.32
N GLU A 25 -1.23 -14.05 23.55
CA GLU A 25 -0.95 -14.07 22.11
C GLU A 25 0.55 -14.07 21.81
N LEU A 26 1.37 -13.50 22.70
CA LEU A 26 2.84 -13.57 22.62
C LEU A 26 3.38 -14.97 22.92
N VAL A 27 2.70 -15.71 23.80
CA VAL A 27 3.11 -17.07 24.22
C VAL A 27 2.42 -18.16 23.39
N ALA A 28 1.39 -17.82 22.61
CA ALA A 28 0.74 -18.76 21.72
C ALA A 28 1.70 -19.18 20.59
N ASP A 29 1.96 -20.48 20.49
CA ASP A 29 2.71 -21.05 19.37
C ASP A 29 1.80 -21.04 18.14
N ARG A 30 1.97 -20.03 17.29
CA ARG A 30 1.25 -19.90 16.02
C ARG A 30 2.22 -20.17 14.88
N GLU A 31 1.82 -21.03 13.94
CA GLU A 31 2.52 -21.13 12.67
C GLU A 31 2.48 -19.76 11.98
N MET A 32 3.61 -19.08 11.98
CA MET A 32 3.83 -17.84 11.25
C MET A 32 4.73 -18.13 10.05
N GLN A 33 4.54 -17.36 8.98
CA GLN A 33 5.48 -17.38 7.88
C GLN A 33 6.87 -17.01 8.39
N SER A 34 7.86 -17.82 8.02
CA SER A 34 9.23 -17.55 8.42
C SER A 34 9.73 -16.26 7.76
N THR A 35 10.64 -15.55 8.42
CA THR A 35 11.33 -14.39 7.83
C THR A 35 12.00 -14.74 6.50
N VAL A 36 12.44 -16.00 6.33
CA VAL A 36 13.03 -16.50 5.09
C VAL A 36 12.00 -16.52 3.96
N ASP A 37 10.78 -16.95 4.23
CA ASP A 37 9.72 -17.02 3.22
C ASP A 37 9.22 -15.64 2.82
N ILE A 38 9.05 -14.74 3.80
CA ILE A 38 8.74 -13.33 3.52
C ILE A 38 9.86 -12.68 2.69
N ARG A 39 11.13 -12.93 3.05
CA ARG A 39 12.27 -12.41 2.28
C ARG A 39 12.21 -12.84 0.82
N LYS A 40 11.89 -14.11 0.54
CA LYS A 40 11.77 -14.60 -0.85
C LYS A 40 10.73 -13.79 -1.63
N LYS A 41 9.52 -13.62 -1.08
CA LYS A 41 8.46 -12.81 -1.71
C LYS A 41 8.90 -11.38 -1.99
N VAL A 42 9.53 -10.74 -1.01
CA VAL A 42 10.06 -9.37 -1.16
C VAL A 42 11.10 -9.30 -2.28
N MET A 43 12.00 -10.27 -2.38
CA MET A 43 13.02 -10.29 -3.44
C MET A 43 12.41 -10.46 -4.83
N VAL A 44 11.38 -11.30 -4.99
CA VAL A 44 10.64 -11.45 -6.26
C VAL A 44 10.00 -10.12 -6.66
N ALA A 45 9.27 -9.48 -5.75
CA ALA A 45 8.66 -8.17 -6.01
C ALA A 45 9.71 -7.09 -6.37
N ARG A 46 10.91 -7.15 -5.78
CA ARG A 46 12.01 -6.24 -6.10
C ARG A 46 12.57 -6.45 -7.49
N GLU A 47 12.71 -7.69 -7.94
CA GLU A 47 13.18 -7.96 -9.30
C GLU A 47 12.15 -7.51 -10.34
N MET A 48 10.86 -7.78 -10.09
CA MET A 48 9.77 -7.26 -10.94
C MET A 48 9.81 -5.72 -11.08
N GLN A 49 10.09 -5.01 -9.99
CA GLN A 49 10.25 -3.54 -10.03
C GLN A 49 11.46 -3.13 -10.84
N LYS A 50 12.60 -3.82 -10.66
CA LYS A 50 13.84 -3.54 -11.39
C LYS A 50 13.66 -3.74 -12.90
N GLU A 51 12.99 -4.82 -13.30
CA GLU A 51 12.65 -5.07 -14.70
C GLU A 51 11.70 -4.00 -15.26
N ARG A 52 10.62 -3.68 -14.53
CA ARG A 52 9.62 -2.67 -14.92
C ARG A 52 10.23 -1.29 -15.18
N PHE A 53 11.21 -0.92 -14.37
CA PHE A 53 11.88 0.37 -14.45
C PHE A 53 13.28 0.30 -15.04
N ASN A 54 13.61 -0.79 -15.75
CA ASN A 54 14.90 -0.91 -16.42
C ASN A 54 15.17 0.35 -17.29
N ASP A 55 16.41 0.82 -17.26
CA ASP A 55 16.86 2.04 -17.94
C ASP A 55 16.20 3.35 -17.46
N GLN A 56 15.51 3.34 -16.31
CA GLN A 56 14.94 4.55 -15.68
C GLN A 56 15.65 4.84 -14.36
N LEU A 57 15.70 6.14 -13.98
CA LEU A 57 16.20 6.58 -12.67
C LEU A 57 15.35 6.08 -11.49
N THR A 58 14.12 5.63 -11.75
CA THR A 58 13.19 5.14 -10.73
C THR A 58 13.49 3.68 -10.44
N GLY A 59 14.04 3.34 -9.28
CA GLY A 59 14.31 1.93 -8.96
C GLY A 59 13.14 1.18 -8.32
N ILE A 60 12.12 1.89 -7.83
CA ILE A 60 11.09 1.32 -6.94
C ILE A 60 9.72 2.00 -7.13
N ASN A 61 8.64 1.28 -6.82
CA ASN A 61 7.26 1.76 -6.97
C ASN A 61 6.99 3.08 -6.20
N ALA A 62 7.53 3.21 -4.99
CA ALA A 62 7.34 4.40 -4.15
C ALA A 62 7.78 5.70 -4.86
N HIS A 63 8.80 5.62 -5.71
CA HIS A 63 9.41 6.76 -6.40
C HIS A 63 8.77 7.05 -7.77
N MET A 64 7.72 6.33 -8.18
CA MET A 64 7.04 6.58 -9.45
C MET A 64 6.58 8.05 -9.57
N SER A 65 6.87 8.66 -10.71
CA SER A 65 6.26 9.91 -11.17
C SER A 65 4.79 9.71 -11.55
N SER A 66 4.01 10.79 -11.65
CA SER A 66 2.61 10.72 -12.07
C SER A 66 2.42 10.05 -13.44
N ARG A 67 3.38 10.20 -14.35
CA ARG A 67 3.37 9.53 -15.65
C ARG A 67 3.57 8.02 -15.51
N GLN A 68 4.50 7.60 -14.66
CA GLN A 68 4.75 6.18 -14.39
C GLN A 68 3.56 5.53 -13.65
N VAL A 69 2.93 6.23 -12.70
CA VAL A 69 1.72 5.73 -12.02
C VAL A 69 0.64 5.42 -13.06
N LYS A 70 0.34 6.35 -13.98
CA LYS A 70 -0.64 6.10 -15.06
C LYS A 70 -0.27 4.93 -15.97
N LYS A 71 1.03 4.67 -16.17
CA LYS A 71 1.52 3.60 -17.04
C LYS A 71 1.48 2.23 -16.36
N TYR A 72 1.85 2.15 -15.08
CA TYR A 72 2.12 0.88 -14.40
C TYR A 72 1.06 0.49 -13.35
N CYS A 73 0.15 1.40 -13.01
CA CYS A 73 -0.97 1.14 -12.10
C CYS A 73 -2.28 1.03 -12.88
N VAL A 74 -2.30 0.18 -13.91
CA VAL A 74 -3.51 -0.13 -14.68
C VAL A 74 -4.37 -1.11 -13.89
N MET A 75 -5.67 -0.88 -13.92
CA MET A 75 -6.71 -1.57 -13.14
C MET A 75 -7.91 -1.85 -14.03
N ASP A 76 -8.76 -2.79 -13.64
CA ASP A 76 -10.08 -2.95 -14.24
C ASP A 76 -11.08 -1.91 -13.72
N LYS A 77 -12.25 -1.83 -14.37
CA LYS A 77 -13.29 -0.85 -14.03
C LYS A 77 -13.82 -1.01 -12.61
N ASP A 78 -13.88 -2.24 -12.11
CA ASP A 78 -14.42 -2.53 -10.78
C ASP A 78 -13.46 -2.05 -9.69
N THR A 79 -12.16 -2.26 -9.90
CA THR A 79 -11.08 -1.76 -9.02
C THR A 79 -11.02 -0.22 -9.06
N GLU A 80 -11.18 0.39 -10.24
CA GLU A 80 -11.26 1.85 -10.38
C GLU A 80 -12.48 2.42 -9.64
N ALA A 81 -13.64 1.76 -9.72
CA ALA A 81 -14.86 2.16 -9.03
C ALA A 81 -14.70 2.09 -7.50
N LEU A 82 -14.08 1.02 -6.97
CA LEU A 82 -13.76 0.91 -5.54
C LEU A 82 -12.87 2.07 -5.09
N LEU A 83 -11.80 2.35 -5.83
CA LEU A 83 -10.89 3.43 -5.49
C LEU A 83 -11.61 4.79 -5.52
N TYR A 84 -12.43 5.03 -6.53
CA TYR A 84 -13.23 6.26 -6.62
C TYR A 84 -14.15 6.42 -5.41
N GLN A 85 -14.88 5.36 -5.04
CA GLN A 85 -15.75 5.37 -3.87
C GLN A 85 -14.97 5.64 -2.57
N ALA A 86 -13.83 4.98 -2.39
CA ALA A 86 -12.99 5.21 -1.22
C ALA A 86 -12.47 6.65 -1.16
N MET A 87 -12.10 7.23 -2.30
CA MET A 87 -11.64 8.62 -2.40
C MET A 87 -12.74 9.61 -1.99
N THR A 88 -13.99 9.39 -2.38
CA THR A 88 -15.11 10.28 -2.07
C THR A 88 -15.62 10.11 -0.65
N GLU A 89 -15.75 8.87 -0.17
CA GLU A 89 -16.30 8.58 1.17
C GLU A 89 -15.30 8.84 2.29
N LEU A 90 -14.02 8.52 2.07
CA LEU A 90 -12.97 8.68 3.09
C LEU A 90 -12.24 10.03 3.00
N GLY A 91 -12.56 10.86 2.00
CA GLY A 91 -12.03 12.21 1.86
C GLY A 91 -10.54 12.28 1.53
N PHE A 92 -9.98 11.28 0.84
CA PHE A 92 -8.58 11.25 0.48
C PHE A 92 -8.19 12.38 -0.49
N SER A 93 -6.99 12.93 -0.31
CA SER A 93 -6.43 13.92 -1.22
C SER A 93 -5.95 13.29 -2.53
N ALA A 94 -5.71 14.11 -3.57
CA ALA A 94 -5.04 13.64 -4.78
C ALA A 94 -3.64 13.02 -4.51
N ARG A 95 -2.99 13.40 -3.40
CA ARG A 95 -1.75 12.73 -2.95
C ARG A 95 -2.07 11.35 -2.37
N GLY A 96 -3.09 11.24 -1.53
CA GLY A 96 -3.61 9.97 -1.03
C GLY A 96 -3.90 8.98 -2.16
N TYR A 97 -4.60 9.43 -3.21
CA TYR A 97 -4.81 8.64 -4.44
C TYR A 97 -3.51 8.08 -5.01
N SER A 98 -2.52 8.96 -5.24
CA SER A 98 -1.24 8.55 -5.81
C SER A 98 -0.50 7.54 -4.93
N LYS A 99 -0.60 7.70 -3.60
CA LYS A 99 0.03 6.79 -2.64
C LYS A 99 -0.67 5.44 -2.58
N ILE A 100 -2.00 5.41 -2.58
CA ILE A 100 -2.78 4.16 -2.63
C ILE A 100 -2.39 3.35 -3.86
N LEU A 101 -2.28 3.98 -5.04
CA LEU A 101 -1.85 3.28 -6.26
C LEU A 101 -0.43 2.70 -6.15
N LYS A 102 0.52 3.45 -5.59
CA LYS A 102 1.91 2.98 -5.43
C LYS A 102 2.02 1.82 -4.44
N VAL A 103 1.24 1.87 -3.37
CA VAL A 103 1.16 0.79 -2.37
C VAL A 103 0.45 -0.43 -2.99
N GLY A 104 -0.70 -0.25 -3.63
CA GLY A 104 -1.42 -1.30 -4.34
C GLY A 104 -0.59 -1.98 -5.43
N ARG A 105 0.23 -1.22 -6.17
CA ARG A 105 1.20 -1.79 -7.12
C ARG A 105 2.25 -2.66 -6.45
N THR A 106 2.70 -2.28 -5.25
CA THR A 106 3.67 -3.07 -4.49
C THR A 106 3.04 -4.32 -3.90
N ILE A 107 1.78 -4.26 -3.45
CA ILE A 107 1.01 -5.44 -3.01
C ILE A 107 0.82 -6.40 -4.18
N ALA A 108 0.42 -5.89 -5.34
CA ALA A 108 0.30 -6.69 -6.56
C ALA A 108 1.63 -7.37 -6.95
N ASP A 109 2.77 -6.70 -6.76
CA ASP A 109 4.09 -7.31 -7.00
C ASP A 109 4.42 -8.41 -5.98
N MET A 110 4.01 -8.25 -4.73
CA MET A 110 4.17 -9.28 -3.67
C MET A 110 3.30 -10.51 -3.93
N ASP A 111 2.18 -10.34 -4.63
CA ASP A 111 1.27 -11.40 -5.09
C ASP A 111 1.60 -11.89 -6.52
N GLU A 112 2.72 -11.44 -7.10
CA GLU A 112 3.17 -11.81 -8.45
C GLU A 112 2.11 -11.54 -9.53
N SER A 113 1.27 -10.53 -9.31
CA SER A 113 0.16 -10.18 -10.18
C SER A 113 0.55 -9.10 -11.19
N GLU A 114 0.32 -9.33 -12.48
CA GLU A 114 0.62 -8.35 -13.52
C GLU A 114 -0.23 -7.07 -13.38
N HIS A 115 -1.50 -7.20 -13.02
CA HIS A 115 -2.43 -6.08 -12.86
C HIS A 115 -2.77 -5.82 -11.41
N ILE A 116 -3.10 -4.56 -11.09
CA ILE A 116 -3.64 -4.24 -9.77
C ILE A 116 -5.12 -4.67 -9.77
N LYS A 117 -5.50 -5.46 -8.76
CA LYS A 117 -6.85 -5.96 -8.55
C LYS A 117 -7.49 -5.29 -7.33
N THR A 118 -8.79 -5.51 -7.19
CA THR A 118 -9.61 -5.06 -6.05
C THR A 118 -8.99 -5.41 -4.71
N GLU A 119 -8.48 -6.63 -4.50
CA GLU A 119 -7.85 -7.02 -3.23
C GLU A 119 -6.63 -6.14 -2.89
N HIS A 120 -5.78 -5.84 -3.86
CA HIS A 120 -4.56 -5.04 -3.63
C HIS A 120 -4.90 -3.58 -3.27
N ILE A 121 -5.93 -3.01 -3.90
CA ILE A 121 -6.38 -1.64 -3.58
C ILE A 121 -7.10 -1.59 -2.24
N SER A 122 -7.94 -2.59 -1.95
CA SER A 122 -8.62 -2.70 -0.65
C SER A 122 -7.61 -2.73 0.50
N GLU A 123 -6.56 -3.55 0.38
CA GLU A 123 -5.49 -3.60 1.37
C GLU A 123 -4.71 -2.27 1.46
N ALA A 124 -4.36 -1.66 0.32
CA ALA A 124 -3.70 -0.35 0.31
C ALA A 124 -4.51 0.77 1.00
N ILE A 125 -5.85 0.74 0.85
CA ILE A 125 -6.76 1.67 1.54
C ILE A 125 -6.79 1.41 3.05
N GLN A 126 -6.73 0.16 3.48
CA GLN A 126 -6.69 -0.21 4.91
C GLN A 126 -5.42 0.28 5.59
N TYR A 127 -4.29 0.28 4.86
CA TYR A 127 -3.03 0.88 5.31
C TYR A 127 -3.04 2.41 5.41
N ARG A 128 -4.18 3.08 5.21
CA ARG A 128 -4.34 4.53 5.44
C ARG A 128 -5.39 4.86 6.49
N SER A 129 -5.53 4.00 7.49
CA SER A 129 -6.60 4.09 8.49
C SER A 129 -6.53 5.34 9.38
N LEU A 130 -5.37 6.02 9.52
CA LEU A 130 -5.24 7.24 10.35
C LEU A 130 -5.70 8.51 9.64
N ASP A 131 -5.74 8.53 8.30
CA ASP A 131 -6.35 9.63 7.52
C ASP A 131 -7.87 9.73 7.80
N ARG A 132 -8.50 8.67 8.35
CA ARG A 132 -9.96 8.52 8.47
C ARG A 132 -10.65 9.39 9.54
N GLY A 133 -9.94 10.26 10.25
CA GLY A 133 -10.56 11.03 11.33
C GLY A 133 -11.22 10.17 12.44
N LEU A 134 -10.90 8.87 12.47
CA LEU A 134 -11.36 7.90 13.46
C LEU A 134 -10.79 8.15 14.86
N TRP A 135 -9.99 9.21 15.01
CA TRP A 135 -9.63 9.80 16.29
C TRP A 135 -10.71 10.80 16.71
N LYS A 136 -11.88 10.28 17.05
CA LYS A 136 -12.82 10.92 17.98
C LYS A 136 -13.01 10.03 19.18
#